data_AF-A0A6U4EF16-F1
#
_entry.id   AF-A0A6U4EF16-F1
#
_cell.length_a   1.000
_cell.length_b   1.000
_cell.length_c   1.000
_cell.angle_alpha   90.00
_cell.angle_beta   90.00
_cell.angle_gamma   90.00
#
_symmetry.space_group_name_H-M   'P 1'
#
loop_
_entity.id
_entity.type
_entity.pdbx_description
1 polymer ?
#
loop_
_entity_poly.entity_id
_entity_poly.type
_entity_poly.pdbx_seq_one_letter_code
_entity_poly.pdbx_strand_id
1 'polypeptide(L)'
;MPLDAPLLVDAVSGAALSAGGNIASIPLEDLAGGTEHVLVVLLERDAGRVLLELPNALGWRLHFGCISSYDGSGGEDDAWGAAQLAAAAALSDAGVAVHSGDAGLRPSGLMLFTFSGVDDAPMRVRVLQGALAAPPPAGVGVYYTVSDVPYDRMWQDDEIWLPNLLRDGGQGHFVFGGHFVFGGGPSGGSPLLDHNYDVTARVPSA
;
A
#
# COMPACT_ATOMS: atom_id res chain seq x y z
N MET A 1 -19.02 -26.19 9.65
CA MET A 1 -19.38 -25.62 8.35
C MET A 1 -18.16 -24.87 7.85
N PRO A 2 -17.64 -25.15 6.65
CA PRO A 2 -16.62 -24.27 6.07
C PRO A 2 -17.32 -22.94 5.75
N LEU A 3 -16.71 -21.83 6.16
CA LEU A 3 -17.09 -20.50 5.71
C LEU A 3 -16.77 -20.45 4.20
N ASP A 4 -17.78 -20.16 3.38
CA ASP A 4 -17.57 -19.92 1.95
C ASP A 4 -16.52 -18.81 1.79
N ALA A 5 -15.48 -19.09 1.01
CA ALA A 5 -14.44 -18.11 0.72
C ALA A 5 -15.07 -16.92 -0.02
N PRO A 6 -14.85 -15.67 0.41
CA PRO A 6 -15.45 -14.51 -0.23
C PRO A 6 -14.95 -14.39 -1.67
N LEU A 7 -15.89 -14.16 -2.59
CA LEU A 7 -15.64 -13.89 -3.99
C LEU A 7 -14.80 -12.62 -4.11
N LEU A 8 -13.72 -12.67 -4.89
CA LEU A 8 -13.10 -11.45 -5.38
C LEU A 8 -14.09 -10.82 -6.39
N VAL A 9 -14.15 -9.51 -6.54
CA VAL A 9 -14.97 -8.90 -7.59
C VAL A 9 -14.03 -8.48 -8.72
N ASP A 10 -14.29 -8.98 -9.93
CA ASP A 10 -13.57 -8.64 -11.15
C ASP A 10 -13.77 -7.16 -11.45
N ALA A 11 -12.66 -6.43 -11.26
CA ALA A 11 -12.53 -5.00 -11.50
C ALA A 11 -12.78 -4.61 -12.96
N VAL A 12 -12.74 -5.57 -13.89
CA VAL A 12 -12.75 -5.28 -15.33
C VAL A 12 -14.13 -5.51 -15.97
N SER A 13 -15.09 -6.11 -15.25
CA SER A 13 -16.40 -6.43 -15.84
C SER A 13 -17.60 -6.46 -14.88
N GLY A 14 -17.39 -6.24 -13.58
CA GLY A 14 -18.45 -6.44 -12.58
C GLY A 14 -18.86 -7.92 -12.42
N ALA A 15 -18.12 -8.86 -13.01
CA ALA A 15 -18.19 -10.27 -12.66
C ALA A 15 -17.51 -10.51 -11.31
N ALA A 16 -17.84 -11.59 -10.60
CA ALA A 16 -17.05 -11.99 -9.44
C ALA A 16 -15.78 -12.73 -9.94
N LEU A 17 -14.58 -12.25 -9.61
CA LEU A 17 -13.38 -13.09 -9.60
C LEU A 17 -13.68 -14.26 -8.65
N SER A 18 -13.56 -15.49 -9.13
CA SER A 18 -13.78 -16.66 -8.27
C SER A 18 -12.89 -16.55 -7.03
N ALA A 19 -13.42 -16.95 -5.87
CA ALA A 19 -12.65 -17.05 -4.64
C ALA A 19 -11.31 -17.77 -4.92
N GLY A 20 -10.19 -17.02 -4.86
CA GLY A 20 -8.85 -17.53 -5.20
C GLY A 20 -8.08 -16.82 -6.32
N GLY A 21 -8.61 -15.75 -6.94
CA GLY A 21 -7.82 -14.88 -7.82
C GLY A 21 -6.69 -14.15 -7.09
N ASN A 22 -5.49 -14.17 -7.65
CA ASN A 22 -4.31 -13.51 -7.08
C ASN A 22 -4.29 -12.03 -7.54
N ILE A 23 -4.24 -11.05 -6.63
CA ILE A 23 -4.16 -9.61 -7.02
C ILE A 23 -2.96 -9.35 -7.96
N ALA A 24 -1.87 -10.10 -7.80
CA ALA A 24 -0.69 -10.00 -8.66
C ALA A 24 -0.95 -10.47 -10.11
N SER A 25 -2.01 -11.24 -10.36
CA SER A 25 -2.35 -11.71 -11.72
C SER A 25 -3.18 -10.73 -12.54
N ILE A 26 -3.53 -9.56 -11.98
CA ILE A 26 -4.24 -8.51 -12.74
C ILE A 26 -3.23 -7.88 -13.72
N PRO A 27 -3.52 -7.87 -15.03
CA PRO A 27 -2.67 -7.23 -16.03
C PRO A 27 -2.48 -5.74 -15.74
N LEU A 28 -1.31 -5.18 -16.06
CA LEU A 28 -1.05 -3.76 -15.79
C LEU A 28 -1.90 -2.85 -16.66
N GLU A 29 -2.14 -3.24 -17.91
CA GLU A 29 -2.98 -2.49 -18.87
C GLU A 29 -4.41 -2.26 -18.37
N ASP A 30 -4.89 -3.10 -17.45
CA ASP A 30 -6.19 -2.96 -16.82
C ASP A 30 -6.17 -1.98 -15.63
N LEU A 31 -4.99 -1.52 -15.21
CA LEU A 31 -4.82 -0.50 -14.16
C LEU A 31 -4.82 0.91 -14.74
N ALA A 32 -4.98 1.92 -13.88
CA ALA A 32 -4.95 3.35 -14.23
C ALA A 32 -3.74 3.75 -15.10
N GLY A 33 -3.91 3.65 -16.42
CA GLY A 33 -2.89 3.95 -17.42
C GLY A 33 -1.69 2.99 -17.42
N GLY A 34 -1.86 1.71 -17.09
CA GLY A 34 -0.74 0.76 -17.09
C GLY A 34 0.18 0.85 -15.87
N THR A 35 -0.23 1.61 -14.85
CA THR A 35 0.68 2.10 -13.81
C THR A 35 0.45 1.42 -12.47
N GLU A 36 1.53 0.94 -11.86
CA GLU A 36 1.51 0.41 -10.50
C GLU A 36 1.93 1.48 -9.48
N HIS A 37 1.21 1.57 -8.38
CA HIS A 37 1.49 2.52 -7.32
C HIS A 37 2.25 1.85 -6.18
N VAL A 38 3.04 2.64 -5.46
CA VAL A 38 3.79 2.22 -4.29
C VAL A 38 3.40 3.11 -3.12
N LEU A 39 3.05 2.50 -2.00
CA LEU A 39 2.83 3.15 -0.71
C LEU A 39 3.99 2.81 0.21
N VAL A 40 4.55 3.79 0.90
CA VAL A 40 5.60 3.55 1.91
C VAL A 40 5.11 3.95 3.29
N VAL A 41 5.17 3.00 4.22
CA VAL A 41 4.98 3.24 5.65
C VAL A 41 6.35 3.33 6.31
N LEU A 42 6.70 4.54 6.76
CA LEU A 42 7.99 4.83 7.39
C LEU A 42 7.87 4.74 8.90
N LEU A 43 8.75 3.93 9.49
CA LEU A 43 8.75 3.66 10.92
C LEU A 43 10.04 4.14 11.59
N GLU A 44 9.87 4.67 12.79
CA GLU A 44 10.94 4.80 13.77
C GLU A 44 10.74 3.71 14.82
N ARG A 45 11.28 2.52 14.53
CA ARG A 45 10.98 1.28 15.27
C ARG A 45 11.30 1.36 16.75
N ASP A 46 12.42 1.99 17.12
CA ASP A 46 12.85 2.08 18.53
C ASP A 46 11.89 2.90 19.39
N ALA A 47 11.18 3.86 18.77
CA ALA A 47 10.20 4.70 19.45
C ALA A 47 8.76 4.21 19.25
N GLY A 48 8.53 3.21 18.39
CA GLY A 48 7.19 2.75 18.03
C GLY A 48 6.34 3.86 17.39
N ARG A 49 6.96 4.66 16.49
CA ARG A 49 6.29 5.77 15.80
C ARG A 49 6.26 5.56 14.29
N VAL A 50 5.21 6.03 13.66
CA VAL A 50 5.07 6.11 12.20
C VAL A 50 5.23 7.56 11.77
N LEU A 51 5.97 7.78 10.68
CA LEU A 51 6.10 9.08 10.05
C LEU A 51 5.04 9.21 8.96
N LEU A 52 4.16 10.21 9.12
CA LEU A 52 3.09 10.56 8.18
C LEU A 52 3.25 12.01 7.73
N GLU A 53 2.30 12.48 6.92
CA GLU A 53 2.24 13.84 6.38
C GLU A 53 3.45 14.22 5.51
N LEU A 54 4.09 13.22 4.91
CA LEU A 54 5.17 13.48 3.96
C LEU A 54 4.60 14.10 2.68
N PRO A 55 5.28 15.11 2.10
CA PRO A 55 5.00 15.54 0.75
C PRO A 55 5.06 14.32 -0.19
N ASN A 56 3.94 13.99 -0.81
CA ASN A 56 3.86 12.89 -1.76
C ASN A 56 3.39 13.40 -3.12
N ALA A 57 3.86 12.75 -4.19
CA ALA A 57 3.58 13.17 -5.56
C ALA A 57 2.15 12.84 -6.01
N LEU A 58 1.41 12.05 -5.24
CA LEU A 58 0.11 11.48 -5.61
C LEU A 58 -1.09 12.21 -4.97
N GLY A 59 -0.84 13.19 -4.10
CA GLY A 59 -1.89 13.87 -3.33
C GLY A 59 -2.62 12.95 -2.34
N TRP A 60 -2.02 11.80 -1.99
CA TRP A 60 -2.59 10.85 -1.03
C TRP A 60 -2.61 11.45 0.38
N ARG A 61 -3.63 11.07 1.16
CA ARG A 61 -3.83 11.62 2.51
C ARG A 61 -2.80 11.02 3.45
N LEU A 62 -1.87 11.85 3.90
CA LEU A 62 -0.88 11.59 4.96
C LEU A 62 0.16 10.48 4.68
N HIS A 63 -0.06 9.58 3.73
CA HIS A 63 0.91 8.57 3.31
C HIS A 63 1.94 9.11 2.32
N PHE A 64 3.12 8.50 2.32
CA PHE A 64 4.04 8.65 1.20
C PHE A 64 3.69 7.66 0.10
N GLY A 65 3.54 8.14 -1.13
CA GLY A 65 3.26 7.31 -2.28
C GLY A 65 3.98 7.80 -3.53
N CYS A 66 4.33 6.87 -4.41
CA CYS A 66 4.94 7.12 -5.70
C CYS A 66 4.47 6.11 -6.75
N ILE A 67 4.87 6.32 -8.00
CA ILE A 67 4.60 5.40 -9.10
C ILE A 67 5.82 4.50 -9.29
N SER A 68 5.58 3.19 -9.45
CA SER A 68 6.60 2.23 -9.88
C SER A 68 6.84 2.38 -11.39
N SER A 69 8.10 2.21 -11.81
CA SER A 69 8.44 2.14 -13.24
C SER A 69 8.29 0.72 -13.81
N TYR A 70 7.67 -0.21 -13.07
CA TYR A 70 7.44 -1.58 -13.52
C TYR A 70 6.45 -1.60 -14.69
N ASP A 71 6.88 -2.16 -15.82
CA ASP A 71 6.12 -2.20 -17.08
C ASP A 71 5.39 -3.53 -17.31
N GLY A 72 5.43 -4.44 -16.33
CA GLY A 72 4.79 -5.75 -16.41
C GLY A 72 5.69 -6.83 -17.00
N SER A 73 6.90 -6.48 -17.43
CA SER A 73 7.88 -7.47 -17.87
C SER A 73 8.63 -8.07 -16.67
N GLY A 74 8.71 -9.40 -16.61
CA GLY A 74 9.38 -10.12 -15.53
C GLY A 74 8.44 -10.78 -14.52
N GLY A 75 8.99 -11.17 -13.37
CA GLY A 75 8.26 -11.82 -12.29
C GLY A 75 7.85 -10.88 -11.16
N GLU A 76 7.22 -11.45 -10.14
CA GLU A 76 6.80 -10.71 -8.93
C GLU A 76 8.01 -10.10 -8.19
N ASP A 77 9.15 -10.78 -8.18
CA ASP A 77 10.38 -10.28 -7.57
C ASP A 77 10.91 -9.04 -8.30
N ASP A 78 10.80 -9.00 -9.63
CA ASP A 78 11.17 -7.84 -10.43
C ASP A 78 10.24 -6.65 -10.14
N ALA A 79 8.95 -6.92 -9.95
CA ALA A 79 7.97 -5.91 -9.57
C ALA A 79 8.26 -5.31 -8.19
N TRP A 80 8.60 -6.14 -7.19
CA TRP A 80 9.04 -5.67 -5.87
C TRP A 80 10.34 -4.88 -5.93
N GLY A 81 11.31 -5.32 -6.71
CA GLY A 81 12.57 -4.60 -6.93
C GLY A 81 12.35 -3.23 -7.55
N ALA A 82 11.50 -3.14 -8.57
CA ALA A 82 11.11 -1.87 -9.19
C ALA A 82 10.39 -0.94 -8.20
N ALA A 83 9.48 -1.48 -7.38
CA ALA A 83 8.79 -0.71 -6.34
C ALA A 83 9.75 -0.16 -5.27
N GLN A 84 10.70 -0.97 -4.80
CA GLN A 84 11.72 -0.55 -3.84
C GLN A 84 12.62 0.54 -4.42
N LEU A 85 13.05 0.41 -5.68
CA LEU A 85 13.88 1.39 -6.35
C LEU A 85 13.14 2.73 -6.52
N ALA A 86 11.90 2.69 -6.99
CA ALA A 86 11.05 3.88 -7.14
C ALA A 86 10.81 4.58 -5.81
N ALA A 87 10.47 3.84 -4.76
CA ALA A 87 10.28 4.37 -3.42
C ALA A 87 11.57 5.00 -2.84
N ALA A 88 12.72 4.33 -2.98
CA ALA A 88 13.99 4.86 -2.50
C ALA A 88 14.36 6.17 -3.21
N ALA A 89 14.17 6.25 -4.52
CA ALA A 89 14.41 7.47 -5.28
C ALA A 89 13.47 8.61 -4.84
N ALA A 90 12.16 8.35 -4.76
CA ALA A 90 11.17 9.35 -4.38
C ALA A 90 11.37 9.86 -2.94
N LEU A 91 11.74 8.97 -2.00
CA LEU A 91 12.06 9.36 -0.63
C LEU A 91 13.32 10.21 -0.56
N SER A 92 14.35 9.86 -1.34
CA SER A 92 15.57 10.66 -1.45
C SER A 92 15.27 12.07 -1.96
N ASP A 93 14.41 12.21 -2.97
CA ASP A 93 13.98 13.51 -3.50
C ASP A 93 13.19 14.32 -2.47
N ALA A 94 12.45 13.64 -1.57
CA ALA A 94 11.77 14.25 -0.43
C ALA A 94 12.72 14.55 0.77
N GLY A 95 14.01 14.24 0.66
CA GLY A 95 15.00 14.44 1.72
C GLY A 95 14.92 13.41 2.86
N VAL A 96 14.29 12.26 2.62
CA VAL A 96 14.09 11.19 3.60
C VAL A 96 15.07 10.06 3.35
N ALA A 97 15.97 9.83 4.30
CA ALA A 97 16.91 8.72 4.25
C ALA A 97 16.32 7.47 4.90
N VAL A 98 16.29 6.36 4.16
CA VAL A 98 15.92 5.02 4.67
C VAL A 98 17.16 4.13 4.74
N HIS A 99 17.12 3.13 5.62
CA HIS A 99 18.18 2.12 5.68
C HIS A 99 18.28 1.34 4.36
N SER A 100 19.44 0.74 4.12
CA SER A 100 19.70 -0.17 3.01
C SER A 100 19.71 -1.64 3.47
N GLY A 101 19.62 -2.57 2.53
CA GLY A 101 19.71 -4.02 2.81
C GLY A 101 18.54 -4.50 3.66
N ASP A 102 18.80 -5.45 4.57
CA ASP A 102 17.76 -6.06 5.39
C ASP A 102 16.98 -5.03 6.20
N ALA A 103 17.59 -3.94 6.68
CA ALA A 103 16.89 -2.92 7.45
C ALA A 103 16.10 -1.90 6.59
N GLY A 104 16.21 -1.98 5.26
CA GLY A 104 15.63 -1.01 4.34
C GLY A 104 14.15 -1.21 4.04
N LEU A 105 13.74 -0.81 2.83
CA LEU A 105 12.37 -0.97 2.34
C LEU A 105 12.05 -2.44 2.14
N ARG A 106 11.03 -2.96 2.84
CA ARG A 106 10.60 -4.36 2.78
C ARG A 106 9.19 -4.46 2.22
N PRO A 107 8.90 -5.44 1.35
CA PRO A 107 7.53 -5.80 0.97
C PRO A 107 6.67 -6.09 2.19
N SER A 108 5.47 -5.50 2.24
CA SER A 108 4.55 -5.64 3.37
C SER A 108 3.08 -5.81 2.99
N GLY A 109 2.70 -5.58 1.74
CA GLY A 109 1.35 -5.92 1.30
C GLY A 109 1.04 -5.53 -0.13
N LEU A 110 0.01 -6.16 -0.69
CA LEU A 110 -0.49 -5.86 -2.02
C LEU A 110 -1.98 -5.54 -1.92
N MET A 111 -2.34 -4.34 -2.34
CA MET A 111 -3.72 -3.86 -2.33
C MET A 111 -4.25 -3.64 -3.74
N LEU A 112 -5.52 -3.94 -3.93
CA LEU A 112 -6.30 -3.58 -5.11
C LEU A 112 -7.41 -2.61 -4.68
N PHE A 113 -7.55 -1.51 -5.39
CA PHE A 113 -8.64 -0.56 -5.23
C PHE A 113 -9.49 -0.55 -6.50
N THR A 114 -10.81 -0.62 -6.32
CA THR A 114 -11.79 -0.57 -7.41
C THR A 114 -12.87 0.45 -7.09
N PHE A 115 -13.42 1.09 -8.12
CA PHE A 115 -14.31 2.24 -7.96
C PHE A 115 -15.70 1.96 -8.53
N SER A 116 -16.73 2.05 -7.71
CA SER A 116 -18.12 1.78 -8.07
C SER A 116 -18.86 3.07 -8.44
N GLY A 117 -19.69 3.02 -9.48
CA GLY A 117 -20.50 4.15 -9.91
C GLY A 117 -19.76 5.20 -10.74
N VAL A 118 -18.50 4.94 -11.10
CA VAL A 118 -17.68 5.72 -12.03
C VAL A 118 -16.90 4.78 -12.94
N ASP A 119 -16.42 5.31 -14.07
CA ASP A 119 -15.57 4.59 -15.02
C ASP A 119 -14.09 4.93 -14.77
N ASP A 120 -13.63 4.65 -13.55
CA ASP A 120 -12.23 4.80 -13.16
C ASP A 120 -11.55 3.43 -13.16
N ALA A 121 -10.34 3.38 -13.72
CA ALA A 121 -9.55 2.16 -13.75
C ALA A 121 -9.13 1.72 -12.33
N PRO A 122 -9.03 0.41 -12.07
CA PRO A 122 -8.54 -0.09 -10.80
C PRO A 122 -7.10 0.37 -10.54
N MET A 123 -6.75 0.44 -9.25
CA MET A 123 -5.41 0.77 -8.80
C MET A 123 -4.82 -0.40 -8.01
N ARG A 124 -3.67 -0.90 -8.46
CA ARG A 124 -2.84 -1.81 -7.66
C ARG A 124 -1.79 -1.01 -6.91
N VAL A 125 -1.68 -1.27 -5.61
CA VAL A 125 -0.77 -0.58 -4.69
C VAL A 125 0.10 -1.61 -3.99
N ARG A 126 1.42 -1.51 -4.18
CA ARG A 126 2.41 -2.24 -3.41
C ARG A 126 2.77 -1.47 -2.15
N VAL A 127 2.66 -2.10 -1.01
CA VAL A 127 2.97 -1.52 0.30
C VAL A 127 4.36 -1.96 0.72
N LEU A 128 5.21 -0.98 0.97
CA LEU A 128 6.55 -1.15 1.53
C LEU A 128 6.57 -0.61 2.96
N GLN A 129 7.23 -1.33 3.86
CA GLN A 129 7.60 -0.81 5.17
C GLN A 129 9.08 -0.43 5.16
N GLY A 130 9.42 0.76 5.64
CA GLY A 130 10.80 1.24 5.73
C GLY A 130 11.16 1.70 7.13
N ALA A 131 12.42 1.51 7.52
CA ALA A 131 12.99 2.16 8.69
C ALA A 131 13.84 3.35 8.26
N LEU A 132 13.67 4.48 8.96
CA LEU A 132 14.45 5.69 8.73
C LEU A 132 15.91 5.47 9.12
N ALA A 133 16.86 5.83 8.25
CA ALA A 133 18.29 5.81 8.55
C ALA A 133 18.73 7.00 9.40
N ALA A 134 17.96 8.08 9.35
CA ALA A 134 18.14 9.28 10.16
C ALA A 134 16.79 10.00 10.29
N PRO A 135 16.59 10.84 11.32
CA PRO A 135 15.44 11.72 11.38
C PRO A 135 15.33 12.57 10.11
N PRO A 136 14.13 12.73 9.52
CA PRO A 136 13.95 13.58 8.35
C PRO A 136 14.20 15.05 8.72
N PRO A 137 14.43 15.93 7.73
CA PRO A 137 14.49 17.37 7.98
C PRO A 137 13.25 17.88 8.71
N ALA A 138 13.42 18.89 9.57
CA ALA A 138 12.32 19.47 10.32
C ALA A 138 11.21 19.97 9.37
N GLY A 139 9.98 19.51 9.58
CA GLY A 139 8.81 19.89 8.78
C GLY A 139 8.54 19.02 7.54
N VAL A 140 9.35 17.98 7.27
CA VAL A 140 9.12 17.03 6.16
C VAL A 140 8.04 15.99 6.48
N GLY A 141 7.69 15.81 7.74
CA GLY A 141 6.61 14.93 8.16
C GLY A 141 6.32 15.07 9.65
N VAL A 142 5.30 14.35 10.11
CA VAL A 142 4.84 14.35 11.49
C VAL A 142 4.88 12.92 12.03
N TYR A 143 5.52 12.76 13.17
CA TYR A 143 5.53 11.48 13.88
C TYR A 143 4.24 11.31 14.67
N TYR A 144 3.64 10.13 14.52
CA TYR A 144 2.53 9.67 15.34
C TYR A 144 2.96 8.42 16.11
N THR A 145 2.55 8.31 17.37
CA THR A 145 2.58 7.01 18.04
C THR A 145 1.52 6.12 17.39
N VAL A 146 1.66 4.80 17.50
CA VAL A 146 0.66 3.86 16.95
C VAL A 146 -0.77 4.15 17.44
N SER A 147 -0.92 4.62 18.69
CA SER A 147 -2.23 4.97 19.25
C SER A 147 -2.78 6.32 18.82
N ASP A 148 -1.93 7.21 18.29
CA ASP A 148 -2.30 8.58 17.92
C ASP A 148 -2.47 8.77 16.41
N VAL A 149 -2.43 7.68 15.62
CA VAL A 149 -2.61 7.73 14.17
C VAL A 149 -3.98 8.38 13.85
N PRO A 150 -4.02 9.46 13.04
CA PRO A 150 -5.23 10.25 12.83
C PRO A 150 -6.10 9.65 11.72
N TYR A 151 -6.68 8.47 11.98
CA TYR A 151 -7.45 7.73 10.97
C TYR A 151 -8.63 8.51 10.38
N ASP A 152 -9.22 9.42 11.15
CA ASP A 152 -10.29 10.34 10.71
C ASP A 152 -9.83 11.29 9.57
N ARG A 153 -8.52 11.53 9.48
CA ARG A 153 -7.88 12.36 8.43
C ARG A 153 -7.31 11.52 7.29
N MET A 154 -7.41 10.20 7.35
CA MET A 154 -6.86 9.23 6.40
C MET A 154 -7.94 8.68 5.47
N TRP A 155 -7.58 7.72 4.61
CA TRP A 155 -8.58 6.99 3.83
C TRP A 155 -9.25 5.92 4.72
N GLN A 156 -10.49 5.57 4.42
CA GLN A 156 -11.27 4.66 5.27
C GLN A 156 -10.69 3.24 5.33
N ASP A 157 -9.97 2.79 4.30
CA ASP A 157 -9.28 1.51 4.30
C ASP A 157 -8.09 1.47 5.27
N ASP A 158 -7.50 2.63 5.59
CA ASP A 158 -6.34 2.72 6.47
C ASP A 158 -6.65 2.18 7.88
N GLU A 159 -7.88 2.35 8.37
CA GLU A 159 -8.35 1.78 9.65
C GLU A 159 -8.35 0.24 9.68
N ILE A 160 -8.31 -0.40 8.51
CA ILE A 160 -8.40 -1.86 8.38
C ILE A 160 -7.00 -2.47 8.31
N TRP A 161 -6.15 -1.97 7.41
CA TRP A 161 -4.85 -2.60 7.14
C TRP A 161 -3.71 -2.02 7.98
N LEU A 162 -3.69 -0.72 8.24
CA LEU A 162 -2.54 -0.06 8.89
C LEU A 162 -2.35 -0.48 10.35
N PRO A 163 -3.39 -0.64 11.20
CA PRO A 163 -3.20 -1.12 12.56
C PRO A 163 -2.46 -2.45 12.61
N ASN A 164 -2.72 -3.35 11.64
CA ASN A 164 -2.06 -4.64 11.56
C ASN A 164 -0.58 -4.53 11.20
N LEU A 165 -0.24 -3.64 10.27
CA LEU A 165 1.15 -3.36 9.91
C LEU A 165 1.94 -2.71 11.07
N LEU A 166 1.26 -1.91 11.89
CA LEU A 166 1.85 -1.20 13.04
C LEU A 166 1.87 -2.03 14.34
N ARG A 167 1.34 -3.26 14.33
CA ARG A 167 1.38 -4.15 15.51
C ARG A 167 2.81 -4.33 15.99
N ASP A 168 2.97 -4.44 17.31
CA ASP A 168 4.26 -4.57 17.97
C ASP A 168 5.25 -3.44 17.60
N GLY A 169 4.72 -2.23 17.36
CA GLY A 169 5.52 -1.06 16.97
C GLY A 169 6.05 -1.13 15.53
N GLY A 170 5.45 -1.97 14.68
CA GLY A 170 5.91 -2.21 13.31
C GLY A 170 7.26 -2.94 13.23
N GLN A 171 7.62 -3.68 14.29
CA GLN A 171 8.80 -4.53 14.34
C GLN A 171 8.61 -5.84 13.56
N GLY A 172 7.36 -6.30 13.41
CA GLY A 172 7.04 -7.54 12.72
C GLY A 172 7.14 -7.40 11.19
N HIS A 173 7.56 -8.49 10.53
CA HIS A 173 7.41 -8.62 9.09
C HIS A 173 6.02 -9.19 8.82
N PHE A 174 5.10 -8.31 8.47
CA PHE A 174 3.74 -8.67 8.10
C PHE A 174 3.56 -8.49 6.59
N VAL A 175 2.80 -9.42 6.02
CA VAL A 175 2.45 -9.40 4.61
C VAL A 175 0.95 -9.59 4.54
N PHE A 176 0.28 -8.73 3.77
CA PHE A 176 -1.16 -8.80 3.61
C PHE A 176 -1.59 -8.65 2.16
N GLY A 177 -2.78 -9.17 1.87
CA GLY A 177 -3.53 -8.87 0.65
C GLY A 177 -4.79 -8.10 1.01
N GLY A 178 -5.16 -7.11 0.20
CA GLY A 178 -6.39 -6.36 0.39
C GLY A 178 -7.07 -6.01 -0.91
N HIS A 179 -8.39 -6.14 -0.98
CA HIS A 179 -9.21 -5.55 -2.03
C HIS A 179 -10.21 -4.61 -1.36
N PHE A 180 -10.20 -3.34 -1.77
CA PHE A 180 -11.06 -2.29 -1.25
C PHE A 180 -11.90 -1.70 -2.37
N VAL A 181 -13.22 -1.66 -2.16
CA VAL A 181 -14.19 -1.12 -3.12
C VAL A 181 -14.68 0.23 -2.63
N PHE A 182 -14.40 1.29 -3.38
CA PHE A 182 -14.84 2.65 -3.07
C PHE A 182 -16.03 3.08 -3.93
N GLY A 183 -16.90 3.93 -3.40
CA GLY A 183 -17.98 4.56 -4.14
C GLY A 183 -17.54 5.90 -4.74
N GLY A 184 -17.63 6.04 -6.06
CA GLY A 184 -17.02 7.16 -6.77
C GLY A 184 -15.53 6.94 -7.05
N GLY A 185 -14.88 7.93 -7.68
CA GLY A 185 -13.47 7.84 -8.07
C GLY A 185 -12.49 8.00 -6.90
N PRO A 186 -11.17 7.99 -7.13
CA PRO A 186 -10.13 8.16 -6.10
C PRO A 186 -10.04 9.61 -5.60
N SER A 187 -11.11 10.08 -4.96
CA SER A 187 -11.22 11.41 -4.33
C SER A 187 -11.40 11.29 -2.81
N GLY A 188 -10.85 12.23 -2.03
CA GLY A 188 -10.77 12.12 -0.57
C GLY A 188 -12.10 12.07 0.21
N GLY A 189 -13.25 12.11 -0.48
CA GLY A 189 -14.59 11.94 0.10
C GLY A 189 -15.33 10.66 -0.32
N SER A 190 -14.69 9.79 -1.11
CA SER A 190 -15.29 8.55 -1.58
C SER A 190 -15.44 7.54 -0.42
N PRO A 191 -16.65 7.02 -0.13
CA PRO A 191 -16.85 6.04 0.93
C PRO A 191 -16.34 4.66 0.52
N LEU A 192 -15.77 3.92 1.47
CA LEU A 192 -15.51 2.50 1.37
C LEU A 192 -16.85 1.76 1.42
N LEU A 193 -17.15 1.00 0.37
CA LEU A 193 -18.39 0.23 0.22
C LEU A 193 -18.23 -1.22 0.67
N ASP A 194 -17.08 -1.83 0.35
CA ASP A 194 -16.80 -3.22 0.65
C ASP A 194 -15.28 -3.46 0.73
N HIS A 195 -14.87 -4.53 1.40
CA HIS A 195 -13.48 -4.95 1.43
C HIS A 195 -13.30 -6.45 1.72
N ASN A 196 -12.19 -6.99 1.24
CA ASN A 196 -11.62 -8.25 1.69
C ASN A 196 -10.16 -8.03 2.09
N TYR A 197 -9.78 -8.46 3.28
CA TYR A 197 -8.45 -8.22 3.84
C TYR A 197 -7.94 -9.50 4.50
N ASP A 198 -6.74 -9.93 4.09
CA ASP A 198 -6.10 -11.16 4.56
C ASP A 198 -4.68 -10.90 5.08
N VAL A 199 -4.47 -11.12 6.38
CA VAL A 199 -3.19 -11.01 7.09
C VAL A 199 -2.29 -12.24 6.95
N THR A 200 -2.67 -13.24 6.16
CA THR A 200 -1.91 -14.48 5.95
C THR A 200 -1.27 -14.61 4.57
N ALA A 201 -1.43 -13.59 3.71
CA ALA A 201 -0.80 -13.56 2.39
C ALA A 201 0.72 -13.67 2.54
N ARG A 202 1.38 -14.61 1.85
CA ARG A 202 2.84 -14.76 1.87
C ARG A 202 3.45 -13.95 0.72
N VAL A 203 4.54 -13.21 0.96
CA VAL A 203 5.43 -12.78 -0.14
C VAL A 203 6.15 -14.05 -0.62
N PRO A 204 6.34 -14.25 -1.93
CA PRO A 204 7.29 -15.24 -2.42
C PRO A 204 8.63 -15.04 -1.70
N SER A 205 9.20 -16.10 -1.16
CA SER A 205 10.57 -16.05 -0.63
C SER A 205 11.54 -15.74 -1.77
N ALA A 206 12.32 -14.68 -1.60
CA ALA A 206 13.52 -14.42 -2.39
C ALA A 206 14.52 -15.58 -2.33
#